data_AF-A0A6P1AIY1-F1
#
_entry.id   AF-A0A6P1AIY1-F1
#
_cell.length_a   1.000
_cell.length_b   1.000
_cell.length_c   1.000
_cell.angle_alpha   90.00
_cell.angle_beta   90.00
_cell.angle_gamma   90.00
#
_symmetry.space_group_name_H-M   'P 1'
#
loop_
_entity.id
_entity.type
_entity.pdbx_description
1 polymer ?
#
loop_
_entity_poly.entity_id
_entity_poly.type
_entity_poly.pdbx_seq_one_letter_code
_entity_poly.pdbx_strand_id
1 'polypeptide(L)'
;MYQISRGQKESSETEENLIFIYQDVPQSELYIPFSQMIYLGDGASDLPCFAVMNQEQGVAIGVYKGDSVAEWKDSVNVSRSQRIANLAPADYRENSELTISLTLAVEGICKRIALHQLSVNE
;
A
#
# COMPACT_ATOMS: atom_id res chain seq x y z
N MET A 1 -4.52 -13.89 8.35
CA MET A 1 -4.26 -13.23 7.06
C MET A 1 -4.78 -11.81 7.17
N TYR A 2 -4.03 -10.78 6.77
CA TYR A 2 -4.56 -9.40 6.66
C TYR A 2 -4.83 -9.13 5.18
N GLN A 3 -5.96 -8.51 4.84
CA GLN A 3 -6.41 -8.36 3.45
C GLN A 3 -6.89 -6.94 3.18
N ILE A 4 -6.48 -6.39 2.04
CA ILE A 4 -6.93 -5.09 1.53
C ILE A 4 -8.11 -5.36 0.59
N SER A 5 -9.29 -4.84 0.93
CA SER A 5 -10.55 -5.14 0.23
C SER A 5 -10.78 -4.33 -1.06
N ARG A 6 -10.09 -3.19 -1.22
CA ARG A 6 -10.19 -2.35 -2.42
C ARG A 6 -9.27 -2.87 -3.51
N GLY A 7 -9.82 -3.17 -4.69
CA GLY A 7 -9.08 -3.72 -5.85
C GLY A 7 -9.43 -5.16 -6.21
N GLN A 8 -10.60 -5.66 -5.81
CA GLN A 8 -11.15 -6.97 -6.19
C GLN A 8 -12.23 -6.81 -7.29
N LYS A 9 -12.49 -7.87 -8.06
CA LYS A 9 -13.53 -7.88 -9.11
C LYS A 9 -14.90 -7.77 -8.42
N GLU A 10 -15.76 -6.83 -8.82
CA GLU A 10 -17.09 -6.68 -8.24
C GLU A 10 -17.91 -7.98 -8.38
N SER A 11 -18.22 -8.61 -7.25
CA SER A 11 -19.39 -9.45 -7.06
C SER A 11 -20.43 -8.62 -6.29
N SER A 12 -21.67 -8.63 -6.79
CA SER A 12 -22.81 -7.82 -6.35
C SER A 12 -22.94 -7.64 -4.82
N GLU A 13 -23.18 -6.40 -4.39
CA GLU A 13 -23.35 -5.98 -2.99
C GLU A 13 -24.42 -6.79 -2.24
N THR A 14 -24.02 -7.83 -1.50
CA THR A 14 -24.88 -8.62 -0.58
C THR A 14 -24.05 -9.05 0.64
N GLU A 15 -24.64 -9.57 1.72
CA GLU A 15 -23.96 -10.13 2.92
C GLU A 15 -22.78 -11.09 2.61
N GLU A 16 -22.74 -11.67 1.41
CA GLU A 16 -21.58 -12.38 0.84
C GLU A 16 -20.28 -11.55 0.82
N ASN A 17 -20.36 -10.22 0.66
CA ASN A 17 -19.19 -9.34 0.70
C ASN A 17 -18.46 -9.43 2.05
N LEU A 18 -19.20 -9.53 3.16
CA LEU A 18 -18.58 -9.67 4.49
C LEU A 18 -17.89 -11.02 4.65
N ILE A 19 -18.43 -12.08 4.05
CA ILE A 19 -17.81 -13.41 4.04
C ILE A 19 -16.59 -13.44 3.11
N PHE A 20 -16.63 -12.72 1.99
CA PHE A 20 -15.55 -12.60 1.00
C PHE A 20 -14.34 -11.81 1.52
N ILE A 21 -14.56 -10.79 2.36
CA ILE A 21 -13.49 -9.99 3.00
C ILE A 21 -12.54 -10.85 3.86
N TYR A 22 -12.97 -12.05 4.29
CA TYR A 22 -12.16 -12.99 5.06
C TYR A 22 -11.65 -14.19 4.24
N GLN A 23 -11.88 -14.22 2.92
CA GLN A 23 -11.38 -15.29 2.06
C GLN A 23 -9.96 -14.98 1.55
N ASP A 24 -9.07 -15.95 1.73
CA ASP A 24 -7.75 -15.95 1.10
C ASP A 24 -7.89 -16.05 -0.42
N VAL A 25 -7.81 -14.90 -1.10
CA VAL A 25 -7.84 -14.81 -2.55
C VAL A 25 -6.40 -14.93 -3.07
N PRO A 26 -6.09 -15.91 -3.94
CA PRO A 26 -4.78 -15.99 -4.59
C PRO A 26 -4.42 -14.70 -5.32
N GLN A 27 -3.14 -14.30 -5.29
CA GLN A 27 -2.69 -13.06 -5.92
C GLN A 27 -3.05 -12.98 -7.42
N SER A 28 -3.11 -14.12 -8.11
CA SER A 28 -3.50 -14.23 -9.53
C SER A 28 -4.96 -13.91 -9.81
N GLU A 29 -5.83 -13.95 -8.79
CA GLU A 29 -7.26 -13.68 -8.90
C GLU A 29 -7.61 -12.24 -8.51
N LEU A 30 -6.66 -11.50 -7.93
CA LEU A 30 -6.83 -10.08 -7.63
C LEU A 30 -6.94 -9.28 -8.92
N TYR A 31 -7.87 -8.31 -8.94
CA TYR A 31 -8.04 -7.43 -10.08
C TYR A 31 -6.82 -6.50 -10.23
N ILE A 32 -6.27 -6.00 -9.12
CA ILE A 32 -4.97 -5.31 -9.08
C ILE A 32 -4.00 -6.15 -8.23
N PRO A 33 -2.80 -6.51 -8.75
CA PRO A 33 -1.76 -7.12 -7.93
C PRO A 33 -1.25 -6.16 -6.85
N PHE A 34 -0.97 -6.65 -5.64
CA PHE A 34 -0.39 -5.84 -4.56
C PHE A 34 0.90 -5.11 -4.95
N SER A 35 1.74 -5.70 -5.81
CA SER A 35 2.97 -5.07 -6.31
C SER A 35 2.74 -3.82 -7.18
N GLN A 36 1.49 -3.58 -7.57
CA GLN A 36 0.99 -2.43 -8.31
C GLN A 36 0.12 -1.51 -7.43
N MET A 37 0.07 -1.73 -6.12
CA MET A 37 -0.67 -0.91 -5.17
C MET A 37 0.25 0.03 -4.39
N ILE A 38 -0.33 1.16 -3.97
CA ILE A 38 0.24 2.08 -2.99
C ILE A 38 -0.74 2.16 -1.83
N TYR A 39 -0.26 1.94 -0.60
CA TYR A 39 -1.05 2.06 0.62
C TYR A 39 -0.53 3.24 1.45
N LEU A 40 -1.46 4.08 1.91
CA LEU A 40 -1.19 5.22 2.79
C LEU A 40 -1.84 4.96 4.14
N GLY A 41 -1.07 5.08 5.22
CA GLY A 41 -1.56 4.90 6.58
C GLY A 41 -0.95 5.92 7.55
N ASP A 42 -1.68 6.30 8.58
CA ASP A 42 -1.31 7.39 9.49
C ASP A 42 -1.00 6.96 10.92
N GLY A 43 -1.12 5.68 11.23
CA GLY A 43 -0.81 5.21 12.58
C GLY A 43 -0.73 3.70 12.76
N ALA A 44 -0.81 3.29 14.02
CA ALA A 44 -0.62 1.90 14.42
C ALA A 44 -1.70 0.95 13.89
N SER A 45 -2.90 1.44 13.61
CA SER A 45 -3.99 0.66 12.99
C SER A 45 -3.61 0.10 11.62
N ASP A 46 -2.67 0.76 10.94
CA ASP A 46 -2.27 0.43 9.58
C ASP A 46 -1.04 -0.49 9.52
N LEU A 47 -0.43 -0.81 10.68
CA LEU A 47 0.69 -1.75 10.78
C LEU A 47 0.47 -3.07 10.03
N PRO A 48 -0.73 -3.69 10.09
CA PRO A 48 -0.98 -4.91 9.33
C PRO A 48 -0.96 -4.67 7.81
N CYS A 49 -1.52 -3.55 7.34
CA CYS A 49 -1.51 -3.21 5.92
C CYS A 49 -0.09 -2.92 5.42
N PHE A 50 0.72 -2.22 6.21
CA PHE A 50 2.14 -2.02 5.88
C PHE A 50 2.90 -3.34 5.80
N ALA A 51 2.60 -4.31 6.66
CA ALA A 51 3.22 -5.63 6.61
C ALA A 51 2.86 -6.38 5.33
N VAL A 52 1.58 -6.39 4.94
CA VAL A 52 1.10 -7.01 3.69
C VAL A 52 1.78 -6.37 2.49
N MET A 53 1.80 -5.04 2.41
CA MET A 53 2.40 -4.33 1.27
C MET A 53 3.89 -4.64 1.13
N ASN A 54 4.64 -4.70 2.24
CA ASN A 54 6.05 -5.06 2.22
C ASN A 54 6.29 -6.51 1.80
N GLN A 55 5.45 -7.44 2.24
CA GLN A 55 5.53 -8.86 1.86
C GLN A 55 5.24 -9.06 0.36
N GLU A 56 4.21 -8.37 -0.13
CA GLU A 56 3.68 -8.53 -1.49
C GLU A 56 4.32 -7.58 -2.51
N GLN A 57 5.43 -6.93 -2.15
CA GLN A 57 6.21 -6.00 -2.98
C GLN A 57 5.42 -4.78 -3.48
N GLY A 58 4.37 -4.40 -2.76
CA GLY A 58 3.65 -3.15 -2.92
C GLY A 58 4.38 -1.98 -2.26
N VAL A 59 3.86 -0.77 -2.45
CA VAL A 59 4.42 0.44 -1.83
C VAL A 59 3.62 0.83 -0.60
N ALA A 60 4.28 0.93 0.56
CA ALA A 60 3.70 1.44 1.79
C ALA A 60 4.29 2.82 2.13
N ILE A 61 3.42 3.82 2.33
CA ILE A 61 3.80 5.17 2.73
C ILE A 61 3.09 5.49 4.05
N GLY A 62 3.89 5.72 5.10
CA GLY A 62 3.38 6.28 6.34
C GLY A 62 3.18 7.79 6.17
N VAL A 63 2.08 8.33 6.70
CA VAL A 63 1.84 9.77 6.77
C VAL A 63 1.64 10.22 8.20
N TYR A 64 2.07 11.43 8.55
CA TYR A 64 1.87 11.97 9.90
C TYR A 64 1.30 13.38 9.86
N LYS A 65 0.45 13.69 10.83
CA LYS A 65 -0.07 15.03 11.10
C LYS A 65 0.68 15.60 12.30
N GLY A 66 1.55 16.59 12.08
CA GLY A 66 2.25 17.25 13.18
C GLY A 66 3.68 17.67 12.82
N ASP A 67 4.34 18.34 13.77
CA ASP A 67 5.65 18.96 13.58
C ASP A 67 6.81 17.95 13.66
N SER A 68 6.58 16.68 14.05
CA SER A 68 7.68 15.73 14.16
C SER A 68 7.35 14.27 13.85
N VAL A 69 8.30 13.64 13.16
CA VAL A 69 8.38 12.19 12.92
C VAL A 69 8.46 11.37 14.23
N ALA A 70 8.86 11.99 15.34
CA ALA A 70 9.05 11.32 16.63
C ALA A 70 7.72 10.83 17.23
N GLU A 71 6.70 11.68 17.23
CA GLU A 71 5.36 11.31 17.75
C GLU A 71 4.75 10.15 16.95
N TRP A 72 4.97 10.15 15.63
CA TRP A 72 4.53 9.06 14.78
C TRP A 72 5.25 7.74 15.14
N LYS A 73 6.58 7.78 15.33
CA LYS A 73 7.39 6.63 15.74
C LYS A 73 7.11 6.13 17.16
N ASP A 74 6.63 6.99 18.05
CA ASP A 74 6.22 6.58 19.39
C ASP A 74 4.84 5.92 19.37
N SER A 75 3.93 6.42 18.52
CA SER A 75 2.59 5.84 18.34
C SER A 75 2.62 4.47 17.66
N VAL A 76 3.53 4.30 16.70
CA VAL A 76 3.76 3.08 15.97
C VAL A 76 5.02 2.47 16.57
N ASN A 77 4.93 1.49 17.47
CA ASN A 77 6.10 0.78 18.00
C ASN A 77 6.87 0.05 16.87
N VAL A 78 7.59 0.81 16.04
CA VAL A 78 8.24 0.34 14.81
C VAL A 78 9.42 -0.50 15.24
N SER A 79 9.19 -1.81 15.38
CA SER A 79 10.26 -2.78 15.30
C SER A 79 11.01 -2.56 13.98
N ARG A 80 12.34 -2.61 14.02
CA ARG A 80 13.23 -2.51 12.84
C ARG A 80 12.86 -3.47 11.69
N SER A 81 12.02 -4.48 11.95
CA SER A 81 11.51 -5.44 10.96
C SER A 81 10.40 -4.89 10.05
N GLN A 82 9.70 -3.82 10.43
CA GLN A 82 8.70 -3.15 9.58
C GLN A 82 9.36 -1.94 8.92
N ARG A 83 10.04 -2.17 7.79
CA ARG A 83 10.55 -1.07 6.95
C ARG A 83 9.36 -0.34 6.35
N ILE A 84 8.92 0.71 7.01
CA ILE A 84 8.00 1.67 6.40
C ILE A 84 8.86 2.46 5.44
N ALA A 85 8.74 2.11 4.17
CA ALA A 85 9.70 2.50 3.13
C ALA A 85 9.81 4.01 3.00
N ASN A 86 8.71 4.74 3.25
CA ASN A 86 8.66 6.20 3.24
C ASN A 86 7.72 6.69 4.33
N LEU A 87 8.16 7.70 5.10
CA LEU A 87 7.34 8.42 6.06
C LEU A 87 7.34 9.90 5.65
N ALA A 88 6.19 10.45 5.29
CA ALA A 88 6.07 11.82 4.80
C ALA A 88 5.04 12.61 5.61
N PRO A 89 5.18 13.94 5.72
CA PRO A 89 4.12 14.76 6.31
C PRO A 89 2.83 14.61 5.48
N ALA A 90 1.67 14.69 6.12
CA ALA A 90 0.35 14.64 5.47
C ALA A 90 0.02 15.95 4.70
N ASP A 91 0.95 16.39 3.85
CA ASP A 91 0.86 17.55 2.99
C ASP A 91 0.61 17.12 1.55
N TYR A 92 -0.60 17.34 1.04
CA TYR A 92 -1.02 16.93 -0.31
C TYR A 92 -0.87 18.04 -1.36
N ARG A 93 -0.20 19.14 -1.03
CA ARG A 93 0.04 20.24 -1.98
C ARG A 93 1.01 19.80 -3.07
N GLU A 94 1.00 20.53 -4.17
CA GLU A 94 1.97 20.35 -5.25
C GLU A 94 3.40 20.53 -4.71
N ASN A 95 4.33 19.70 -5.20
CA ASN A 95 5.74 19.68 -4.79
C ASN A 95 6.01 19.37 -3.31
N SER A 96 5.01 18.92 -2.54
CA SER A 96 5.25 18.38 -1.20
C SER A 96 6.00 17.05 -1.26
N GLU A 97 6.65 16.67 -0.16
CA GLU A 97 7.34 15.37 -0.06
C GLU A 97 6.41 14.19 -0.32
N LEU A 98 5.17 14.24 0.19
CA LEU A 98 4.18 13.19 -0.02
C LEU A 98 3.76 13.11 -1.49
N THR A 99 3.46 14.25 -2.12
CA THR A 99 3.09 14.29 -3.55
C THR A 99 4.21 13.76 -4.43
N ILE A 100 5.46 14.18 -4.18
CA ILE A 100 6.62 13.66 -4.91
C ILE A 100 6.77 12.15 -4.71
N SER A 101 6.63 11.67 -3.46
CA SER A 101 6.72 10.24 -3.14
C SER A 101 5.65 9.41 -3.86
N LEU A 102 4.41 9.92 -3.92
CA LEU A 102 3.31 9.30 -4.65
C LEU A 102 3.60 9.25 -6.15
N THR A 103 4.05 10.35 -6.74
CA THR A 103 4.40 10.42 -8.17
C THR A 103 5.50 9.41 -8.51
N LEU A 104 6.58 9.36 -7.72
CA LEU A 104 7.67 8.43 -7.95
C LEU A 104 7.24 6.97 -7.78
N ALA A 105 6.37 6.68 -6.80
CA ALA A 105 5.82 5.34 -6.60
C ALA A 105 4.98 4.89 -7.81
N VAL A 106 4.09 5.75 -8.31
CA VAL A 106 3.29 5.49 -9.51
C VAL A 106 4.20 5.27 -10.72
N GLU A 107 5.17 6.15 -10.96
CA GLU A 107 6.13 5.98 -12.05
C GLU A 107 6.89 4.65 -11.96
N GLY A 108 7.34 4.28 -10.76
CA GLY A 108 8.02 3.03 -10.50
C GLY A 108 7.15 1.82 -10.81
N ILE A 109 5.87 1.85 -10.43
CA ILE A 109 4.88 0.82 -10.76
C ILE A 109 4.72 0.73 -12.29
N CYS A 110 4.48 1.85 -12.98
CA CYS A 110 4.33 1.87 -14.44
C CYS A 110 5.55 1.31 -15.17
N LYS A 111 6.76 1.67 -14.75
CA LYS A 111 8.02 1.15 -15.32
C LYS A 111 8.13 -0.37 -15.15
N ARG A 112 7.79 -0.91 -13.96
CA ARG A 112 7.78 -2.37 -13.72
C ARG A 112 6.75 -3.09 -14.59
N ILE A 113 5.55 -2.53 -14.74
CA ILE A 113 4.49 -3.10 -15.59
C ILE A 113 4.97 -3.14 -17.05
N ALA A 114 5.53 -2.04 -17.56
CA ALA A 114 6.04 -1.98 -18.93
C ALA A 114 7.16 -2.99 -19.18
N LEU A 115 8.13 -3.10 -18.25
CA LEU A 115 9.21 -4.09 -18.34
C LEU A 115 8.68 -5.53 -18.35
N HIS A 116 7.71 -5.85 -17.49
CA HIS A 116 7.09 -7.17 -17.45
C HIS A 116 6.37 -7.50 -18.76
N GLN A 117 5.63 -6.54 -19.35
CA GLN A 117 4.96 -6.73 -20.63
C GLN A 117 5.95 -6.98 -21.78
N LEU A 118 7.11 -6.31 -21.77
CA LEU A 118 8.17 -6.55 -22.76
C LEU A 118 8.76 -7.96 -22.62
N SER A 119 9.03 -8.41 -21.39
CA SER A 119 9.61 -9.73 -21.12
C SER A 119 8.69 -10.91 -21.45
N VAL A 120 7.37 -10.71 -21.44
CA VAL A 120 6.39 -11.78 -21.73
C VAL A 120 6.08 -11.88 -23.22
N ASN A 121 6.39 -10.84 -24.00
CA ASN A 121 6.17 -10.80 -25.45
C ASN A 121 7.37 -11.31 -26.28
N GLU A 122 8.43 -11.81 -25.63
CA GLU A 122 9.54 -12.57 -26.24
C GLU A 122 9.34 -14.08 -26.06
#